data_AF-A0A8D9BKL0-F1
#
_entry.id   AF-A0A8D9BKL0-F1
#
_cell.length_a   1.000
_cell.length_b   1.000
_cell.length_c   1.000
_cell.angle_alpha   90.00
_cell.angle_beta   90.00
_cell.angle_gamma   90.00
#
_symmetry.space_group_name_H-M   'P 1'
#
loop_
_entity.id
_entity.type
_entity.pdbx_description
1 polymer ?
#
loop_
_entity_poly.entity_id
_entity_poly.type
_entity_poly.pdbx_seq_one_letter_code
_entity_poly.pdbx_strand_id
1 'polypeptide(L)'
;KIGIMIETPSASLIIKDIIKEIDFLSIGTNDLTQYILAVDRGNKLVSHLYNPLLPSVIKSIKKIIYEAHKQNKYVSICGELASYEKVTLLLLGMGLDEFSMNSSYIPYIKNIIRKNKFKNATKISNLVLKQITLKKIEKWGGGRGGG
;
A
#
# COMPACT_ATOMS: atom_id res chain seq x y z
N LYS A 1 -2.50 -15.65 -17.85
CA LYS A 1 -1.86 -15.41 -16.54
C LYS A 1 -2.94 -15.41 -15.48
N ILE A 2 -2.69 -16.04 -14.34
CA ILE A 2 -3.62 -16.12 -13.22
C ILE A 2 -3.04 -15.29 -12.07
N GLY A 3 -3.86 -14.40 -11.52
CA GLY A 3 -3.49 -13.60 -10.36
C GLY A 3 -4.64 -13.54 -9.39
N ILE A 4 -4.34 -13.09 -8.18
CA ILE A 4 -5.32 -12.97 -7.11
C ILE A 4 -5.21 -11.61 -6.43
N MET A 5 -6.28 -11.24 -5.73
CA MET A 5 -6.26 -10.10 -4.83
C MET A 5 -5.81 -10.53 -3.44
N ILE A 6 -4.83 -9.83 -2.88
CA ILE A 6 -4.42 -9.96 -1.48
C ILE A 6 -5.10 -8.83 -0.70
N GLU A 7 -6.24 -9.16 -0.11
CA GLU A 7 -7.11 -8.20 0.59
C GLU A 7 -7.51 -8.67 2.00
N THR A 8 -6.98 -9.81 2.44
CA THR A 8 -7.26 -10.37 3.77
C THR A 8 -5.97 -10.54 4.59
N PRO A 9 -6.04 -10.41 5.93
CA PRO A 9 -4.89 -10.65 6.80
C PRO A 9 -4.35 -12.07 6.65
N SER A 10 -5.24 -13.06 6.50
CA SER A 10 -4.87 -14.46 6.30
C SER A 10 -4.01 -14.63 5.04
N ALA A 11 -4.44 -14.07 3.89
CA ALA A 11 -3.64 -14.10 2.66
C ALA A 11 -2.28 -13.39 2.82
N SER A 12 -2.22 -12.26 3.53
CA SER A 12 -0.95 -11.57 3.84
C SER A 12 -0.02 -12.40 4.74
N LEU A 13 -0.57 -13.18 5.67
CA LEU A 13 0.19 -14.05 6.55
C LEU A 13 0.87 -15.20 5.79
N ILE A 14 0.13 -15.85 4.89
CA ILE A 14 0.61 -17.01 4.11
C ILE A 14 1.09 -16.66 2.69
N ILE A 15 1.38 -15.39 2.42
CA ILE A 15 1.73 -14.91 1.07
C ILE A 15 2.89 -15.70 0.43
N LYS A 16 3.85 -16.18 1.23
CA LYS A 16 5.00 -16.97 0.78
C LYS A 16 4.59 -18.30 0.12
N ASP A 17 3.44 -18.86 0.50
CA ASP A 17 2.93 -20.10 -0.08
C ASP A 17 2.04 -19.82 -1.28
N ILE A 18 1.12 -18.87 -1.12
CA ILE A 18 0.23 -18.39 -2.18
C ILE A 18 1.00 -17.98 -3.45
N ILE A 19 2.11 -17.25 -3.28
CA ILE A 19 2.87 -16.66 -4.39
C ILE A 19 3.46 -17.69 -5.37
N LYS A 20 3.61 -18.94 -4.93
CA LYS A 20 4.14 -20.04 -5.75
C LYS A 20 3.14 -20.49 -6.82
N GLU A 21 1.85 -20.28 -6.55
CA GLU A 21 0.73 -20.79 -7.36
C GLU A 21 0.13 -19.73 -8.31
N ILE A 22 0.69 -18.52 -8.34
CA ILE A 22 0.14 -17.38 -9.11
C ILE A 22 1.20 -16.69 -9.97
N ASP A 23 0.78 -16.02 -11.03
CA ASP A 23 1.66 -15.27 -11.94
C ASP A 23 1.89 -13.82 -11.48
N PHE A 24 0.90 -13.22 -10.84
CA PHE A 24 0.93 -11.85 -10.33
C PHE A 24 -0.10 -11.69 -9.21
N LEU A 25 -0.05 -10.57 -8.50
CA LEU A 25 -1.05 -10.23 -7.50
C LEU A 25 -1.40 -8.73 -7.49
N SER A 26 -2.57 -8.42 -6.97
CA SER A 26 -2.98 -7.06 -6.63
C SER A 26 -3.27 -6.96 -5.14
N ILE A 27 -2.81 -5.90 -4.48
CA ILE A 27 -3.13 -5.64 -3.08
C ILE A 27 -4.42 -4.82 -3.00
N GLY A 28 -5.48 -5.40 -2.45
CA GLY A 28 -6.76 -4.74 -2.22
C GLY A 28 -6.74 -3.96 -0.90
N THR A 29 -6.32 -2.70 -0.94
CA THR A 29 -6.01 -1.94 0.29
C THR A 29 -7.22 -1.62 1.15
N ASN A 30 -8.41 -1.50 0.55
CA ASN A 30 -9.63 -1.16 1.27
C ASN A 30 -10.01 -2.25 2.26
N ASP A 31 -10.15 -3.48 1.76
CA ASP A 31 -10.55 -4.62 2.58
C ASP A 31 -9.39 -5.12 3.45
N LEU A 32 -8.14 -5.04 2.96
CA LEU A 32 -6.97 -5.36 3.77
C LEU A 32 -6.90 -4.48 5.02
N THR A 33 -7.14 -3.18 4.87
CA THR A 33 -7.15 -2.23 6.00
C THR A 33 -8.30 -2.55 6.95
N GLN A 34 -9.50 -2.73 6.42
CA GLN A 34 -10.69 -3.03 7.20
C GLN A 34 -10.51 -4.29 8.06
N TYR A 35 -10.02 -5.37 7.47
CA TYR A 35 -9.85 -6.64 8.18
C TYR A 35 -8.63 -6.66 9.10
N ILE A 36 -7.55 -5.95 8.78
CA ILE A 36 -6.40 -5.81 9.70
C ILE A 36 -6.80 -5.02 10.95
N LEU A 37 -7.60 -3.96 10.78
CA LEU A 37 -7.98 -3.07 11.88
C LEU A 37 -9.26 -3.51 12.60
N ALA A 38 -9.99 -4.48 12.04
CA ALA A 38 -11.33 -4.85 12.48
C ALA A 38 -12.29 -3.64 12.52
N VAL A 39 -12.20 -2.77 11.52
CA VAL A 39 -13.01 -1.55 11.41
C VAL A 39 -13.78 -1.57 10.09
N ASP A 40 -15.11 -1.63 10.17
CA ASP A 40 -15.99 -1.44 9.03
C ASP A 40 -15.97 0.03 8.59
N ARG A 41 -15.43 0.31 7.41
CA ARG A 41 -15.34 1.66 6.85
C ARG A 41 -16.70 2.28 6.51
N GLY A 42 -17.72 1.44 6.28
CA GLY A 42 -19.09 1.89 6.03
C GLY A 42 -19.87 2.23 7.30
N ASN A 43 -19.39 1.77 8.46
CA ASN A 43 -20.03 2.02 9.74
C ASN A 43 -19.58 3.35 10.35
N LYS A 44 -20.47 4.35 10.34
CA LYS A 44 -20.22 5.71 10.86
C LYS A 44 -19.75 5.76 12.31
N LEU A 45 -20.08 4.75 13.13
CA LEU A 45 -19.65 4.71 14.54
C LEU A 45 -18.16 4.44 14.70
N VAL A 46 -17.55 3.72 13.75
CA VAL A 46 -16.15 3.26 13.85
C VAL A 46 -15.27 3.70 12.69
N SER A 47 -15.83 4.25 11.61
CA SER A 47 -15.09 4.62 10.40
C SER A 47 -13.95 5.62 10.65
N HIS A 48 -14.01 6.44 11.70
CA HIS A 48 -12.92 7.32 12.12
C HIS A 48 -11.65 6.59 12.58
N LEU A 49 -11.74 5.29 12.89
CA LEU A 49 -10.60 4.43 13.24
C LEU A 49 -9.97 3.77 12.00
N TYR A 50 -10.62 3.85 10.84
CA TYR A 50 -10.09 3.30 9.59
C TYR A 50 -8.92 4.17 9.12
N ASN A 51 -7.71 3.61 9.13
CA ASN A 51 -6.53 4.31 8.65
C ASN A 51 -5.54 3.37 7.96
N PRO A 52 -5.41 3.43 6.63
CA PRO A 52 -4.52 2.55 5.87
C PRO A 52 -3.02 2.85 6.10
N LEU A 53 -2.69 3.93 6.81
CA LEU A 53 -1.32 4.32 7.16
C LEU A 53 -0.85 3.74 8.49
N LEU A 54 -1.70 2.98 9.19
CA LEU A 54 -1.28 2.33 10.42
C LEU A 54 -0.14 1.33 10.16
N PRO A 55 0.84 1.21 11.07
CA PRO A 55 2.00 0.35 10.87
C PRO A 55 1.67 -1.11 10.53
N SER A 56 0.55 -1.64 11.05
CA SER A 56 0.08 -2.99 10.74
C SER A 56 -0.24 -3.18 9.25
N VAL A 57 -0.94 -2.21 8.64
CA VAL A 57 -1.30 -2.22 7.22
C VAL A 57 -0.07 -2.00 6.34
N ILE A 58 0.72 -0.96 6.65
CA ILE A 58 1.92 -0.60 5.88
C ILE A 58 2.96 -1.74 5.88
N LYS A 59 3.17 -2.40 7.02
CA LYS A 59 4.07 -3.57 7.11
C LYS A 59 3.51 -4.77 6.36
N SER A 60 2.19 -4.97 6.35
CA SER A 60 1.56 -6.05 5.58
C SER A 60 1.75 -5.83 4.08
N ILE A 61 1.53 -4.61 3.58
CA ILE A 61 1.81 -4.23 2.19
C ILE A 61 3.28 -4.49 1.85
N LYS A 62 4.21 -4.02 2.70
CA LYS A 62 5.65 -4.23 2.47
C LYS A 62 6.02 -5.71 2.42
N LYS A 63 5.45 -6.54 3.30
CA LYS A 63 5.68 -7.99 3.32
C LYS A 63 5.21 -8.64 2.02
N ILE A 64 4.01 -8.27 1.54
CA ILE A 64 3.44 -8.81 0.30
C ILE A 64 4.35 -8.46 -0.89
N ILE A 65 4.73 -7.19 -1.04
CA ILE A 65 5.63 -6.75 -2.11
C ILE A 65 6.98 -7.50 -2.04
N TYR A 66 7.55 -7.61 -0.84
CA TYR A 66 8.82 -8.28 -0.63
C TYR A 66 8.80 -9.77 -1.03
N GLU A 67 7.79 -10.53 -0.59
CA GLU A 67 7.71 -11.97 -0.92
C GLU A 67 7.38 -12.21 -2.40
N ALA A 68 6.60 -11.32 -3.03
CA ALA A 68 6.34 -11.37 -4.47
C ALA A 68 7.61 -11.17 -5.29
N HIS A 69 8.39 -10.15 -4.97
CA HIS A 69 9.63 -9.84 -5.67
C HIS A 69 10.71 -10.90 -5.47
N LYS A 70 10.76 -11.56 -4.31
CA LYS A 70 11.63 -12.75 -4.10
C LYS A 70 11.34 -13.89 -5.05
N GLN A 71 10.13 -13.96 -5.58
CA GLN A 71 9.68 -14.98 -6.55
C GLN A 71 9.54 -14.40 -7.96
N ASN A 72 10.10 -13.21 -8.20
CA ASN A 72 10.01 -12.47 -9.48
C ASN A 72 8.56 -12.29 -9.97
N LYS A 73 7.61 -12.11 -9.04
CA LYS A 73 6.20 -11.88 -9.35
C LYS A 73 5.88 -10.39 -9.35
N TYR A 74 4.99 -10.01 -10.25
CA TYR A 74 4.50 -8.64 -10.41
C TYR A 74 3.47 -8.28 -9.33
N VAL A 75 3.55 -7.06 -8.80
CA VAL A 75 2.65 -6.57 -7.76
C VAL A 75 2.00 -5.25 -8.15
N SER A 76 0.67 -5.25 -8.20
CA SER A 76 -0.12 -4.02 -8.28
C SER A 76 -0.79 -3.71 -6.93
N ILE A 77 -1.27 -2.47 -6.79
CA ILE A 77 -2.11 -2.04 -5.68
C ILE A 77 -3.38 -1.40 -6.23
N CYS A 78 -4.52 -1.73 -5.62
CA CYS A 78 -5.78 -1.07 -5.89
C CYS A 78 -6.46 -0.64 -4.58
N GLY A 79 -7.55 0.11 -4.71
CA GLY A 79 -8.22 0.79 -3.61
C GLY A 79 -7.73 2.23 -3.44
N GLU A 80 -8.28 2.92 -2.47
CA GLU A 80 -8.12 4.37 -2.34
C GLU A 80 -6.67 4.77 -2.05
N LEU A 81 -5.93 3.91 -1.34
CA LEU A 81 -4.53 4.16 -0.99
C LEU A 81 -3.65 4.36 -2.24
N ALA A 82 -4.01 3.74 -3.37
CA ALA A 82 -3.28 3.92 -4.63
C ALA A 82 -3.33 5.36 -5.16
N SER A 83 -4.41 6.08 -4.83
CA SER A 83 -4.65 7.48 -5.24
C SER A 83 -4.04 8.50 -4.27
N TYR A 84 -3.49 8.06 -3.14
CA TYR A 84 -2.98 8.97 -2.11
C TYR A 84 -1.58 9.46 -2.51
N GLU A 85 -1.49 10.74 -2.89
CA GLU A 85 -0.23 11.40 -3.28
C GLU A 85 0.87 11.20 -2.22
N LYS A 86 0.50 11.30 -0.95
CA LYS A 86 1.41 11.22 0.21
C LYS A 86 2.10 9.88 0.37
N VAL A 87 1.46 8.80 -0.05
CA VAL A 87 2.02 7.44 0.07
C VAL A 87 2.63 6.96 -1.22
N THR A 88 2.52 7.72 -2.32
CA THR A 88 3.06 7.34 -3.62
C THR A 88 4.54 7.02 -3.52
N LEU A 89 5.34 7.89 -2.88
CA LEU A 89 6.77 7.66 -2.71
C LEU A 89 7.08 6.54 -1.70
N LEU A 90 6.21 6.33 -0.72
CA LEU A 90 6.33 5.19 0.20
C LEU A 90 6.18 3.88 -0.58
N LEU A 91 5.08 3.71 -1.30
CA LEU A 91 4.76 2.50 -2.08
C LEU A 91 5.75 2.27 -3.22
N LEU A 92 6.10 3.32 -3.97
CA LEU A 92 7.15 3.27 -4.98
C LEU A 92 8.48 2.81 -4.34
N GLY A 93 8.86 3.39 -3.20
CA GLY A 93 10.07 3.02 -2.48
C GLY A 93 10.05 1.61 -1.88
N MET A 94 8.87 1.03 -1.66
CA MET A 94 8.73 -0.37 -1.27
C MET A 94 9.03 -1.34 -2.42
N GLY A 95 8.98 -0.87 -3.66
CA GLY A 95 9.10 -1.67 -4.88
C GLY A 95 7.78 -1.96 -5.57
N LEU A 96 6.70 -1.20 -5.33
CA LEU A 96 5.44 -1.46 -6.03
C LEU A 96 5.61 -1.28 -7.56
N ASP A 97 5.07 -2.21 -8.35
CA ASP A 97 5.23 -2.21 -9.81
C ASP A 97 4.09 -1.45 -10.53
N GLU A 98 2.86 -1.51 -10.02
CA GLU A 98 1.69 -0.84 -10.59
C GLU A 98 0.78 -0.20 -9.56
N PHE A 99 0.32 1.00 -9.90
CA PHE A 99 -0.74 1.70 -9.19
C PHE A 99 -2.03 1.66 -10.02
N SER A 100 -3.08 1.05 -9.50
CA SER A 100 -4.41 1.02 -10.11
C SER A 100 -5.38 1.89 -9.32
N MET A 101 -5.97 2.88 -9.98
CA MET A 101 -6.75 3.95 -9.35
C MET A 101 -7.78 4.55 -10.31
N ASN A 102 -8.65 5.42 -9.78
CA ASN A 102 -9.52 6.23 -10.61
C ASN A 102 -8.71 7.12 -11.56
N SER A 103 -9.15 7.23 -12.81
CA SER A 103 -8.45 7.96 -13.87
C SER A 103 -8.18 9.43 -13.54
N SER A 104 -9.01 10.06 -12.71
CA SER A 104 -8.81 11.45 -12.27
C SER A 104 -7.53 11.65 -11.46
N TYR A 105 -7.04 10.64 -10.75
CA TYR A 105 -5.81 10.71 -9.94
C TYR A 105 -4.54 10.35 -10.72
N ILE A 106 -4.65 9.68 -11.88
CA ILE A 106 -3.49 9.23 -12.67
C ILE A 106 -2.52 10.38 -12.99
N PRO A 107 -2.95 11.59 -13.44
CA PRO A 107 -2.02 12.67 -13.74
C PRO A 107 -1.20 13.13 -12.53
N TYR A 108 -1.82 13.18 -11.34
CA TYR A 108 -1.20 13.63 -10.09
C TYR A 108 -0.13 12.64 -9.64
N ILE A 109 -0.48 11.35 -9.57
CA ILE A 109 0.44 10.29 -9.16
C ILE A 109 1.58 10.14 -10.19
N LYS A 110 1.28 10.20 -11.49
CA LYS A 110 2.29 10.19 -12.55
C LYS A 110 3.27 11.36 -12.41
N ASN A 111 2.78 12.57 -12.11
CA ASN A 111 3.64 13.74 -11.89
C ASN A 111 4.56 13.57 -10.68
N ILE A 112 4.07 13.01 -9.57
CA ILE A 112 4.88 12.70 -8.39
C ILE A 112 5.98 11.69 -8.72
N ILE A 113 5.63 10.58 -9.37
CA ILE A 113 6.59 9.54 -9.76
C ILE A 113 7.67 10.13 -10.69
N ARG A 114 7.28 10.90 -11.72
CA ARG A 114 8.22 11.48 -12.69
C ARG A 114 9.16 12.52 -12.10
N LYS A 115 8.75 13.23 -11.04
CA LYS A 115 9.57 14.27 -10.38
C LYS A 115 10.51 13.73 -9.32
N ASN A 116 10.45 12.43 -9.01
CA ASN A 116 11.23 11.83 -7.95
C ASN A 116 12.15 10.73 -8.46
N LYS A 117 13.37 10.67 -7.90
CA LYS A 117 14.29 9.57 -8.15
C LYS A 117 13.86 8.37 -7.30
N PHE A 118 13.86 7.17 -7.88
CA PHE A 118 13.55 5.93 -7.16
C PHE A 118 14.38 5.78 -5.87
N LYS A 119 15.68 6.10 -5.92
CA LYS A 119 16.57 6.12 -4.74
C LYS A 119 16.05 6.98 -3.59
N ASN A 120 15.38 8.11 -3.88
CA ASN A 120 14.78 8.97 -2.85
C ASN A 120 13.52 8.32 -2.28
N ALA A 121 12.68 7.73 -3.12
CA ALA A 121 11.52 6.97 -2.69
C ALA A 121 11.90 5.81 -1.74
N THR A 122 12.95 5.04 -2.09
CA THR A 122 13.47 3.96 -1.23
C THR A 122 13.94 4.49 0.14
N LYS A 123 14.64 5.64 0.17
CA LYS A 123 15.05 6.28 1.43
C LYS A 123 13.84 6.65 2.30
N ILE A 124 12.82 7.27 1.71
CA ILE A 124 11.57 7.63 2.40
C ILE A 124 10.90 6.36 2.96
N SER A 125 10.77 5.32 2.14
CA SER A 125 10.16 4.06 2.54
C SER A 125 10.88 3.42 3.74
N ASN A 126 12.21 3.37 3.71
CA ASN A 126 13.02 2.84 4.81
C ASN A 126 12.89 3.67 6.11
N LEU A 127 12.72 4.99 6.00
CA LEU A 127 12.52 5.87 7.16
C LEU A 127 11.13 5.67 7.78
N VAL A 128 10.09 5.56 6.94
CA VAL A 128 8.71 5.35 7.35
C VAL A 128 8.52 3.98 7.98
N LEU A 129 9.10 2.92 7.41
CA LEU A 129 8.98 1.55 7.93
C LEU A 129 9.64 1.34 9.30
N LYS A 130 10.58 2.21 9.69
CA LYS A 130 11.18 2.23 11.04
C LYS A 130 10.29 2.90 12.08
N GLN A 131 9.22 3.58 11.67
CA GLN A 131 8.32 4.25 12.62
C GLN A 131 7.36 3.25 13.26
N ILE A 132 7.09 3.46 14.55
CA ILE A 132 6.17 2.65 15.35
C ILE A 132 4.81 3.32 15.57
N THR A 133 4.62 4.58 15.12
CA THR A 133 3.38 5.33 15.32
C THR A 133 2.90 6.09 14.08
N LEU A 134 1.58 6.21 13.96
CA LEU A 134 0.88 6.90 12.87
C LEU A 134 1.36 8.36 12.70
N LYS A 135 1.43 9.13 13.80
CA LYS A 135 1.86 10.54 13.77
C LYS A 135 3.20 10.75 13.08
N LYS A 136 4.12 9.77 13.19
CA LYS A 136 5.42 9.85 12.54
C LYS A 136 5.33 9.48 11.06
N ILE A 137 4.48 8.53 10.68
CA ILE A 137 4.23 8.16 9.27
C ILE A 137 3.59 9.32 8.51
N GLU A 138 2.59 9.98 9.09
CA GLU A 138 1.89 11.13 8.48
C GLU A 138 2.82 12.34 8.27
N LYS A 139 3.81 12.54 9.14
CA LYS A 139 4.79 13.63 9.04
C LYS A 139 5.68 13.53 7.79
N TRP A 140 5.91 12.33 7.27
CA TRP A 140 6.65 12.11 6.02
C TRP A 140 5.76 12.25 4.77
N GLY A 141 4.43 12.27 4.94
CA GLY A 141 3.45 12.55 3.89
C GLY A 141 3.13 14.04 3.76
N GLY A 142 4.14 14.92 3.77
CA GLY A 142 3.95 16.38 3.82
C GLY A 142 2.93 16.94 2.82
N GLY A 143 1.97 17.72 3.33
CA GLY A 143 1.06 18.57 2.53
C GLY A 143 -0.35 18.01 2.30
N ARG A 144 -1.35 18.61 2.96
CA ARG A 144 -2.82 18.54 2.76
C ARG A 144 -3.39 17.23 2.17
N GLY A 145 -3.95 16.39 3.03
CA GLY A 145 -5.05 15.50 2.65
C GLY A 145 -6.31 16.18 3.16
N GLY A 146 -7.04 16.84 2.26
CA GLY A 146 -8.36 17.38 2.53
C GLY A 146 -9.39 16.26 2.43
N GLY A 147 -10.37 16.33 3.33
CA GLY A 147 -11.39 15.33 3.61
C GLY A 147 -11.60 15.28 5.11
#